data_AF-A0A7S1SMK5-F1
#
_entry.id   AF-A0A7S1SMK5-F1
#
_cell.length_a   1.000
_cell.length_b   1.000
_cell.length_c   1.000
_cell.angle_alpha   90.00
_cell.angle_beta   90.00
_cell.angle_gamma   90.00
#
_symmetry.space_group_name_H-M   'P 1'
#
loop_
_entity.id
_entity.type
_entity.pdbx_description
1 polymer ?
#
loop_
_entity_poly.entity_id
_entity_poly.type
_entity_poly.pdbx_seq_one_letter_code
_entity_poly.pdbx_strand_id
1 'polypeptide(L)'
;AFDPRMGFFKSTEDNHLYPSPAARLLHPNAGAMFAFLGRVLGKAVYEGILLELPLAGFFLKKFQNLRSNDISDLPSLDPELYKQLMFLRTYDGDVSDLSLTFSITDSELGHNREVDLVPGGSSIAVTNDNRISYIFFVANYRLNRVIAPACAAFLRGVHELIPAE
;
A
#
# COMPACT_ATOMS: atom_id res chain seq x y z
N ALA A 1 17.27 12.15 -4.39
CA ALA A 1 15.91 12.58 -3.98
C ALA A 1 14.96 11.38 -3.81
N PHE A 2 14.96 10.42 -4.74
CA PHE A 2 14.21 9.15 -4.62
C PHE A 2 15.04 8.00 -4.03
N ASP A 3 16.15 8.30 -3.33
CA ASP A 3 16.98 7.26 -2.73
C ASP A 3 16.18 6.58 -1.60
N PRO A 4 15.96 5.25 -1.66
CA PRO A 4 15.25 4.51 -0.62
C PRO A 4 15.86 4.71 0.79
N ARG A 5 17.15 5.05 0.88
CA ARG A 5 17.84 5.36 2.14
C ARG A 5 17.28 6.58 2.86
N MET A 6 16.57 7.46 2.16
CA MET A 6 15.92 8.63 2.76
C MET A 6 14.62 8.26 3.49
N GLY A 7 14.12 7.03 3.32
CA GLY A 7 12.93 6.51 4.01
C GLY A 7 11.59 6.94 3.42
N PHE A 8 11.58 7.74 2.35
CA PHE A 8 10.35 8.18 1.67
C PHE A 8 9.80 7.16 0.68
N PHE A 9 10.67 6.39 0.02
CA PHE A 9 10.29 5.35 -0.94
C PHE A 9 10.77 3.99 -0.45
N LYS A 10 9.97 2.96 -0.73
CA LYS A 10 10.31 1.56 -0.52
C LYS A 10 10.31 0.86 -1.88
N SER A 11 11.18 -0.14 -2.01
CA SER A 11 11.24 -0.99 -3.19
C SER A 11 10.47 -2.28 -2.96
N THR A 12 9.79 -2.77 -3.99
CA THR A 12 9.28 -4.14 -4.07
C THR A 12 10.44 -5.12 -4.32
N GLU A 13 10.17 -6.43 -4.33
CA GLU A 13 11.18 -7.44 -4.68
C GLU A 13 11.79 -7.21 -6.08
N ASP A 14 10.98 -6.69 -7.01
CA ASP A 14 11.38 -6.37 -8.39
C ASP A 14 12.05 -4.99 -8.53
N ASN A 15 12.52 -4.38 -7.43
CA ASN A 15 13.10 -3.03 -7.39
C ASN A 15 12.18 -1.90 -7.87
N HIS A 16 10.86 -2.11 -7.89
CA HIS A 16 9.92 -1.05 -8.20
C HIS A 16 9.61 -0.18 -6.98
N LEU A 17 9.60 1.14 -7.16
CA LEU A 17 9.46 2.13 -6.11
C LEU A 17 7.99 2.48 -5.84
N TYR A 18 7.67 2.63 -4.56
CA TYR A 18 6.40 3.19 -4.10
C TYR A 18 6.58 4.03 -2.82
N PRO A 19 5.67 4.98 -2.53
CA PRO A 19 5.74 5.78 -1.31
C PRO A 19 5.66 4.90 -0.05
N SER A 20 6.64 5.05 0.83
CA SER A 20 6.75 4.30 2.09
C SER A 20 5.71 4.80 3.10
N PRO A 21 4.83 3.94 3.65
CA PRO A 21 3.91 4.32 4.72
C PRO A 21 4.65 4.73 6.00
N ALA A 22 5.74 4.02 6.31
CA ALA A 22 6.60 4.25 7.47
C ALA A 22 7.31 5.61 7.44
N ALA A 23 7.33 6.32 6.30
CA ALA A 23 7.93 7.65 6.21
C ALA A 23 7.34 8.64 7.23
N ARG A 24 6.07 8.49 7.60
CA ARG A 24 5.41 9.31 8.62
C ARG A 24 5.92 9.10 10.03
N LEU A 25 6.48 7.92 10.31
CA LEU A 25 7.09 7.58 11.59
C LEU A 25 8.51 8.13 11.69
N LEU A 26 9.22 8.20 10.55
CA LEU A 26 10.59 8.72 10.47
C LEU A 26 10.65 10.24 10.38
N HIS A 27 9.69 10.85 9.69
CA HIS A 27 9.72 12.27 9.34
C HIS A 27 8.40 12.96 9.72
N PRO A 28 8.42 13.95 10.63
CA PRO A 28 7.21 14.68 11.03
C PRO A 28 6.47 15.34 9.85
N ASN A 29 7.23 15.79 8.84
CA ASN A 29 6.70 16.49 7.66
C ASN A 29 6.68 15.61 6.40
N ALA A 30 6.57 14.28 6.54
CA ALA A 30 6.61 13.35 5.41
C ALA A 30 5.62 13.71 4.28
N GLY A 31 4.41 14.16 4.63
CA GLY A 31 3.41 14.56 3.65
C GLY A 31 3.83 15.76 2.78
N ALA A 32 4.52 16.74 3.35
CA ALA A 32 5.03 17.89 2.59
C ALA A 32 6.17 17.47 1.65
N MET A 33 7.03 16.56 2.10
CA MET A 33 8.08 16.00 1.25
C MET A 33 7.51 15.19 0.09
N PHE A 34 6.50 14.34 0.33
CA PHE A 34 5.81 13.62 -0.75
C PHE A 34 5.22 14.57 -1.78
N ALA A 35 4.54 15.63 -1.36
CA ALA A 35 4.01 16.65 -2.27
C ALA A 35 5.13 17.36 -3.05
N PHE A 36 6.26 17.67 -2.42
CA PHE A 36 7.41 18.24 -3.11
C PHE A 36 7.98 17.29 -4.16
N LEU A 37 8.18 16.01 -3.84
CA LEU A 37 8.67 15.01 -4.79
C LEU A 37 7.66 14.79 -5.94
N GLY A 38 6.37 14.85 -5.64
CA GLY A 38 5.31 14.88 -6.64
C GLY A 38 5.43 16.07 -7.59
N ARG A 39 5.67 17.27 -7.08
CA ARG A 39 5.91 18.46 -7.92
C ARG A 39 7.15 18.33 -8.80
N VAL A 40 8.23 17.77 -8.27
CA VAL A 40 9.46 17.51 -9.04
C VAL A 40 9.17 16.55 -10.19
N LEU A 41 8.43 15.46 -9.94
CA LEU A 41 7.99 14.55 -10.98
C LEU A 41 7.09 15.27 -12.01
N GLY A 42 6.08 16.03 -11.53
CA GLY A 42 5.18 16.78 -12.39
C GLY A 42 5.92 17.78 -13.29
N LYS A 43 6.93 18.46 -12.76
CA LYS A 43 7.77 19.40 -13.50
C LYS A 43 8.58 18.71 -14.60
N ALA A 44 9.20 17.57 -14.28
CA ALA A 44 9.97 16.81 -15.24
C ALA A 44 9.11 16.31 -16.40
N VAL A 45 7.91 15.79 -16.12
CA VAL A 45 6.96 15.37 -17.16
C VAL A 45 6.50 16.57 -17.99
N TYR A 46 6.19 17.71 -17.37
CA TYR A 46 5.82 18.94 -18.08
C TYR A 46 6.94 19.44 -19.03
N GLU A 47 8.20 19.29 -18.65
CA GLU A 47 9.36 19.67 -19.46
C GLU A 47 9.79 18.58 -20.47
N GLY A 48 9.12 17.41 -20.49
CA GLY A 48 9.48 16.30 -21.36
C GLY A 48 10.80 15.61 -20.98
N ILE A 49 11.21 15.71 -19.71
CA ILE A 49 12.42 15.06 -19.20
C ILE A 49 12.13 13.59 -18.93
N LEU A 50 12.92 12.70 -19.53
CA LEU A 50 12.86 11.27 -19.24
C LEU A 50 13.42 11.01 -17.85
N LEU A 51 12.58 10.45 -16.97
CA LEU A 51 12.97 10.02 -15.63
C LEU A 51 13.01 8.49 -15.56
N GLU A 52 14.15 7.95 -15.17
CA GLU A 52 14.32 6.52 -14.88
C GLU A 52 13.84 6.21 -13.46
N LEU A 53 12.53 6.30 -13.25
CA LEU A 53 11.89 5.95 -11.98
C LEU A 53 11.03 4.69 -12.19
N PRO A 54 11.51 3.50 -11.79
CA PRO A 54 10.75 2.26 -11.93
C PRO A 54 9.62 2.23 -10.90
N LEU A 55 8.52 2.95 -11.13
CA LEU A 55 7.39 3.00 -10.20
C LEU A 55 6.62 1.68 -10.22
N ALA A 56 6.16 1.22 -9.05
CA ALA A 56 5.40 -0.02 -8.94
C ALA A 56 4.03 0.08 -9.65
N GLY A 57 3.60 -1.01 -10.30
CA GLY A 57 2.35 -1.04 -11.06
C GLY A 57 1.12 -0.66 -10.24
N PHE A 58 0.99 -1.20 -9.02
CA PHE A 58 -0.08 -0.83 -8.08
C PHE A 58 -0.03 0.65 -7.66
N PHE A 59 1.15 1.28 -7.68
CA PHE A 59 1.30 2.69 -7.38
C PHE A 59 0.93 3.56 -8.59
N LEU A 60 1.34 3.15 -9.79
CA LEU A 60 0.95 3.80 -11.04
C LEU A 60 -0.56 3.82 -11.26
N LYS A 61 -1.26 2.72 -10.95
CA LYS A 61 -2.73 2.67 -10.99
C LYS A 61 -3.40 3.77 -10.15
N LYS A 62 -2.76 4.19 -9.04
CA LYS A 62 -3.29 5.25 -8.16
C LYS A 62 -3.29 6.63 -8.79
N PHE A 63 -2.50 6.88 -9.84
CA PHE A 63 -2.55 8.15 -10.58
C PHE A 63 -3.90 8.38 -11.24
N GLN A 64 -4.62 7.30 -11.62
CA GLN A 64 -5.95 7.39 -12.19
C GLN A 64 -7.02 7.39 -11.10
N ASN A 65 -6.90 6.46 -10.13
CA ASN A 65 -7.83 6.39 -9.00
C ASN A 65 -7.13 5.79 -7.78
N LEU A 66 -7.09 6.55 -6.69
CA LEU A 66 -6.44 6.18 -5.43
C LEU A 66 -6.92 4.84 -4.83
N ARG A 67 -8.10 4.35 -5.21
CA ARG A 67 -8.73 3.12 -4.70
C ARG A 67 -8.87 2.01 -5.75
N SER A 68 -8.22 2.10 -6.90
CA SER A 68 -8.40 1.14 -8.01
C SER A 68 -7.65 -0.19 -7.85
N ASN A 69 -6.94 -0.40 -6.74
CA ASN A 69 -6.15 -1.61 -6.57
C ASN A 69 -7.01 -2.73 -5.99
N ASP A 70 -6.96 -3.87 -6.65
CA ASP A 70 -7.64 -5.09 -6.26
C ASP A 70 -6.63 -6.16 -5.81
N ILE A 71 -7.12 -7.31 -5.37
CA ILE A 71 -6.26 -8.41 -4.90
C ILE A 71 -5.24 -8.88 -5.94
N SER A 72 -5.53 -8.71 -7.24
CA SER A 72 -4.60 -9.02 -8.33
C SER A 72 -3.35 -8.13 -8.34
N ASP A 73 -3.40 -6.97 -7.69
CA ASP A 73 -2.27 -6.04 -7.57
C ASP A 73 -1.40 -6.35 -6.35
N LEU A 74 -1.91 -7.16 -5.40
CA LEU A 74 -1.18 -7.52 -4.19
C LEU A 74 0.17 -8.21 -4.45
N PRO A 75 0.32 -9.13 -5.43
CA PRO A 75 1.61 -9.75 -5.73
C PRO A 75 2.71 -8.73 -6.06
N SER A 76 2.33 -7.60 -6.66
CA SER A 76 3.29 -6.54 -7.01
C SER A 76 3.73 -5.70 -5.80
N LEU A 77 2.99 -5.74 -4.69
CA LEU A 77 3.36 -5.12 -3.42
C LEU A 77 4.07 -6.11 -2.49
N ASP A 78 3.47 -7.27 -2.29
CA ASP A 78 3.88 -8.32 -1.35
C ASP A 78 3.44 -9.69 -1.90
N PRO A 79 4.32 -10.39 -2.63
CA PRO A 79 4.00 -11.69 -3.22
C PRO A 79 3.84 -12.79 -2.15
N GLU A 80 4.50 -12.66 -1.01
CA GLU A 80 4.40 -13.63 0.08
C GLU A 80 3.04 -13.54 0.75
N LEU A 81 2.57 -12.33 1.06
CA LEU A 81 1.23 -12.12 1.58
C LEU A 81 0.16 -12.61 0.59
N TYR A 82 0.34 -12.39 -0.70
CA TYR A 82 -0.59 -12.93 -1.71
C TYR A 82 -0.66 -14.46 -1.66
N LYS A 83 0.48 -15.15 -1.57
CA LYS A 83 0.50 -16.63 -1.43
C LYS A 83 -0.22 -17.07 -0.16
N GLN A 84 0.00 -16.41 0.96
CA GLN A 84 -0.66 -16.72 2.24
C GLN A 84 -2.19 -16.55 2.14
N LEU A 85 -2.68 -15.49 1.50
CA LEU A 85 -4.11 -15.27 1.29
C LEU A 85 -4.72 -16.27 0.30
N MET A 86 -3.99 -16.65 -0.74
CA MET A 86 -4.44 -17.68 -1.68
C MET A 86 -4.46 -19.07 -1.04
N PHE A 87 -3.49 -19.37 -0.17
CA PHE A 87 -3.51 -20.58 0.64
C PHE A 87 -4.74 -20.62 1.55
N LEU A 88 -5.05 -19.51 2.24
CA LEU A 88 -6.27 -19.40 3.07
C LEU A 88 -7.56 -19.61 2.26
N ARG A 89 -7.57 -19.16 1.00
CA ARG A 89 -8.71 -19.34 0.08
C ARG A 89 -8.94 -20.81 -0.25
N THR A 90 -7.88 -21.58 -0.49
CA THR A 90 -7.94 -22.99 -0.88
C THR A 90 -7.71 -23.94 0.29
N TYR A 91 -7.75 -23.45 1.53
CA TYR A 91 -7.53 -24.26 2.71
C TYR A 91 -8.70 -25.24 2.91
N ASP A 92 -8.42 -26.53 2.84
CA ASP A 92 -9.43 -27.60 2.96
C ASP A 92 -9.85 -27.88 4.42
N GLY A 93 -9.08 -27.41 5.40
CA GLY A 93 -9.40 -27.55 6.82
C GLY A 93 -10.36 -26.48 7.34
N ASP A 94 -10.60 -26.49 8.65
CA ASP A 94 -11.37 -25.42 9.29
C ASP A 94 -10.50 -24.18 9.50
N VAL A 95 -10.84 -23.09 8.82
CA VAL A 95 -10.15 -21.80 8.97
C VAL A 95 -10.21 -21.29 10.41
N SER A 96 -11.23 -21.67 11.19
CA SER A 96 -11.32 -21.28 12.60
C SER A 96 -10.19 -21.86 13.47
N ASP A 97 -9.57 -22.97 13.07
CA ASP A 97 -8.40 -23.54 13.76
C ASP A 97 -7.16 -22.64 13.66
N LEU A 98 -7.10 -21.78 12.63
CA LEU A 98 -6.01 -20.82 12.44
C LEU A 98 -6.08 -19.64 13.43
N SER A 99 -7.15 -19.55 14.24
CA SER A 99 -7.35 -18.50 15.25
C SER A 99 -7.18 -17.08 14.69
N LEU A 100 -7.55 -16.89 13.43
CA LEU A 100 -7.52 -15.59 12.76
C LEU A 100 -8.75 -14.78 13.17
N THR A 101 -8.57 -13.47 13.31
CA THR A 101 -9.64 -12.50 13.54
C THR A 101 -9.65 -11.48 12.39
N PHE A 102 -10.68 -10.65 12.29
CA PHE A 102 -10.70 -9.53 11.32
C PHE A 102 -9.82 -8.35 11.79
N SER A 103 -8.65 -8.64 12.35
CA SER A 103 -7.59 -7.68 12.64
C SER A 103 -6.29 -8.10 11.96
N ILE A 104 -5.36 -7.16 11.80
CA ILE A 104 -4.01 -7.44 11.30
C ILE A 104 -2.99 -6.74 12.19
N THR A 105 -1.88 -7.44 12.48
CA THR A 105 -0.73 -6.84 13.14
C THR A 105 0.13 -6.13 12.09
N ASP A 106 0.11 -4.81 12.12
CA ASP A 106 0.97 -3.97 11.31
C ASP A 106 2.28 -3.73 12.05
N SER A 107 3.37 -4.29 11.55
CA SER A 107 4.71 -4.12 12.12
C SER A 107 5.51 -3.19 11.21
N GLU A 108 5.66 -1.93 11.61
CA GLU A 108 6.50 -0.96 10.92
C GLU A 108 7.58 -0.44 11.86
N LEU A 109 8.86 -0.57 11.45
CA LEU A 109 10.02 -0.05 12.18
C LEU A 109 10.09 -0.51 13.66
N GLY A 110 9.61 -1.72 13.95
CA GLY A 110 9.57 -2.27 15.31
C GLY A 110 8.36 -1.85 16.14
N HIS A 111 7.47 -1.02 15.60
CA HIS A 111 6.17 -0.74 16.20
C HIS A 111 5.14 -1.74 15.69
N ASN A 112 4.67 -2.61 16.58
CA ASN A 112 3.56 -3.51 16.32
C ASN A 112 2.26 -2.83 16.71
N ARG A 113 1.35 -2.66 15.76
CA ARG A 113 0.02 -2.14 16.00
C ARG A 113 -1.01 -3.13 15.47
N GLU A 114 -1.91 -3.56 16.33
CA GLU A 114 -3.08 -4.30 15.88
C GLU A 114 -4.10 -3.32 15.28
N VAL A 115 -4.57 -3.63 14.07
CA VAL A 115 -5.52 -2.82 13.34
C VAL A 115 -6.70 -3.65 12.92
N ASP A 116 -7.87 -3.24 13.41
CA ASP A 116 -9.16 -3.78 13.00
C ASP A 116 -9.42 -3.49 11.51
N LEU A 117 -9.64 -4.55 10.74
CA LEU A 117 -9.96 -4.48 9.31
C LEU A 117 -11.39 -4.00 9.09
N VAL A 118 -12.29 -4.37 10.00
CA VAL A 118 -13.69 -3.92 10.11
C VAL A 118 -13.96 -3.44 11.54
N PRO A 119 -14.99 -2.61 11.79
CA PRO A 119 -15.30 -2.17 13.16
C PRO A 119 -15.47 -3.35 14.13
N GLY A 120 -14.65 -3.41 15.19
CA GLY A 120 -14.64 -4.52 16.15
C GLY A 120 -14.06 -5.83 15.62
N GLY A 121 -13.25 -5.77 14.55
CA GLY A 121 -12.73 -6.93 13.83
C GLY A 121 -11.90 -7.89 14.68
N SER A 122 -11.17 -7.40 15.68
CA SER A 122 -10.48 -8.21 16.68
C SER A 122 -11.39 -9.17 17.46
N SER A 123 -12.69 -8.90 17.55
CA SER A 123 -13.69 -9.80 18.18
C SER A 123 -14.40 -10.73 17.19
N ILE A 124 -14.13 -10.60 15.89
CA ILE A 124 -14.78 -11.39 14.84
C ILE A 124 -13.78 -12.43 14.36
N ALA A 125 -14.06 -13.70 14.65
CA ALA A 125 -13.26 -14.82 14.17
C ALA A 125 -13.43 -15.04 12.66
N VAL A 126 -12.35 -15.42 11.99
CA VAL A 126 -12.40 -15.87 10.60
C VAL A 126 -12.85 -17.33 10.57
N THR A 127 -13.87 -17.57 9.77
CA THR A 127 -14.49 -18.88 9.54
C THR A 127 -14.45 -19.21 8.05
N ASN A 128 -14.78 -20.44 7.71
CA ASN A 128 -14.86 -20.89 6.32
C ASN A 128 -15.81 -20.05 5.45
N ASP A 129 -16.89 -19.52 6.04
CA ASP A 129 -17.90 -18.73 5.34
C ASP A 129 -17.44 -17.29 5.10
N ASN A 130 -16.64 -16.72 6.00
CA ASN A 130 -16.24 -15.31 5.93
C ASN A 130 -14.77 -15.12 5.46
N ARG A 131 -14.03 -16.20 5.20
CA ARG A 131 -12.62 -16.17 4.76
C ARG A 131 -12.38 -15.29 3.53
N ILE A 132 -13.32 -15.29 2.58
CA ILE A 132 -13.22 -14.50 1.35
C ILE A 132 -13.30 -13.01 1.67
N SER A 133 -14.18 -12.62 2.59
CA SER A 133 -14.28 -11.25 3.08
C SER A 133 -13.01 -10.84 3.81
N TYR A 134 -12.45 -11.71 4.67
CA TYR A 134 -11.17 -11.45 5.34
C TYR A 134 -10.05 -11.18 4.32
N ILE A 135 -9.91 -12.05 3.32
CA ILE A 135 -8.92 -11.88 2.23
C ILE A 135 -9.08 -10.54 1.52
N PHE A 136 -10.32 -10.17 1.17
CA PHE A 136 -10.61 -8.88 0.55
C PHE A 136 -10.22 -7.70 1.44
N PHE A 137 -10.57 -7.74 2.73
CA PHE A 137 -10.25 -6.65 3.65
C PHE A 137 -8.75 -6.52 3.91
N VAL A 138 -8.00 -7.62 4.00
CA VAL A 138 -6.54 -7.59 4.11
C VAL A 138 -5.91 -6.94 2.88
N ALA A 139 -6.30 -7.39 1.68
CA ALA A 139 -5.78 -6.84 0.43
C ALA A 139 -6.08 -5.34 0.31
N ASN A 140 -7.33 -4.95 0.59
CA ASN A 140 -7.74 -3.54 0.59
C ASN A 140 -7.02 -2.70 1.65
N TYR A 141 -6.77 -3.26 2.84
CA TYR A 141 -6.02 -2.56 3.89
C TYR A 141 -4.59 -2.24 3.40
N ARG A 142 -3.86 -3.25 2.90
CA ARG A 142 -2.48 -3.09 2.44
C ARG A 142 -2.37 -2.19 1.20
N LEU A 143 -3.22 -2.39 0.20
CA LEU A 143 -3.14 -1.67 -1.08
C LEU A 143 -3.81 -0.29 -1.06
N ASN A 144 -4.82 -0.06 -0.22
CA ASN A 144 -5.62 1.17 -0.28
C ASN A 144 -5.69 1.96 1.02
N ARG A 145 -5.49 1.36 2.20
CA ARG A 145 -5.52 2.12 3.48
C ARG A 145 -4.13 2.56 3.91
N VAL A 146 -3.17 1.64 3.95
CA VAL A 146 -1.82 1.89 4.49
C VAL A 146 -1.04 2.89 3.63
N ILE A 147 -0.97 2.67 2.31
CA ILE A 147 -0.20 3.53 1.40
C ILE A 147 -0.93 4.81 0.95
N ALA A 148 -2.25 4.91 1.18
CA ALA A 148 -3.06 6.02 0.66
C ALA A 148 -2.59 7.42 1.08
N PRO A 149 -2.24 7.70 2.35
CA PRO A 149 -1.82 9.04 2.74
C PRO A 149 -0.55 9.51 2.01
N ALA A 150 0.43 8.62 1.86
CA ALA A 150 1.67 8.91 1.15
C ALA A 150 1.44 9.10 -0.35
N CYS A 151 0.64 8.20 -0.96
CA CYS A 151 0.26 8.29 -2.37
C CYS A 151 -0.54 9.56 -2.66
N ALA A 152 -1.53 9.90 -1.85
CA ALA A 152 -2.36 11.09 -2.02
C ALA A 152 -1.54 12.38 -1.89
N ALA A 153 -0.63 12.45 -0.92
CA ALA A 153 0.26 13.61 -0.78
C ALA A 153 1.19 13.77 -1.99
N PHE A 154 1.73 12.66 -2.50
CA PHE A 154 2.57 12.66 -3.71
C PHE A 154 1.79 13.09 -4.96
N LEU A 155 0.65 12.45 -5.21
CA LEU A 155 -0.18 12.74 -6.38
C LEU A 155 -0.73 14.16 -6.36
N ARG A 156 -1.09 14.70 -5.19
CA ARG A 156 -1.43 16.12 -5.05
C ARG A 156 -0.33 17.02 -5.61
N GLY A 157 0.92 16.73 -5.28
CA GLY A 157 2.06 17.49 -5.82
C GLY A 157 2.23 17.35 -7.33
N VAL A 158 1.98 16.16 -7.88
CA VAL A 158 1.98 15.95 -9.34
C VAL A 158 0.89 16.79 -10.00
N HIS A 159 -0.33 16.74 -9.46
CA HIS A 159 -1.51 17.41 -10.02
C HIS A 159 -1.51 18.93 -9.86
N GLU A 160 -0.67 19.48 -8.98
CA GLU A 160 -0.41 20.92 -8.93
C GLU A 160 0.26 21.44 -10.22
N LEU A 161 0.98 20.58 -10.97
CA LEU A 161 1.64 20.96 -12.23
C LEU A 161 1.01 20.32 -13.47
N ILE A 162 0.41 19.13 -13.35
CA ILE A 162 -0.23 18.41 -14.45
C ILE A 162 -1.69 18.16 -14.08
N PRO A 163 -2.64 18.93 -14.63
CA PRO A 163 -4.06 18.71 -14.36
C PRO A 163 -4.45 17.25 -14.60
N ALA A 164 -5.18 16.66 -13.65
CA ALA A 164 -5.89 15.41 -13.93
C ALA A 164 -7.03 15.74 -14.90
N GLU A 165 -6.98 15.22 -16.12
CA GLU A 165 -8.12 15.24 -17.04
C GLU A 165 -9.24 14.31 -16.55
#